data_AF-A0AAV3AKI4-F1
#
_entry.id   AF-A0AAV3AKI4-F1
#
_cell.length_a   1.000
_cell.length_b   1.000
_cell.length_c   1.000
_cell.angle_alpha   90.00
_cell.angle_beta   90.00
_cell.angle_gamma   90.00
#
_symmetry.space_group_name_H-M   'P 1'
#
loop_
_entity.id
_entity.type
_entity.pdbx_description
1 polymer ?
#
loop_
_entity_poly.entity_id
_entity_poly.type
_entity_poly.pdbx_seq_one_letter_code
_entity_poly.pdbx_strand_id
1 'polypeptide(L)'
;NTVTVREGDNATLYCAFKASNFNGLRWYKLNQGSSPDHIIYAGSNGRRKEGRFTVELQSESCYLHIQHPSVSDSALYLCGVHA
;
A
#
# COMPACT_ATOMS: atom_id res chain seq x y z
N ASN A 1 10.12 6.91 6.45
CA ASN A 1 8.90 7.27 7.20
C ASN A 1 8.40 5.99 7.84
N THR A 2 8.20 5.96 9.16
CA THR A 2 7.81 4.74 9.91
C THR A 2 6.45 4.97 10.55
N VAL A 3 5.54 4.02 10.44
CA VAL A 3 4.21 4.09 11.05
C VAL A 3 4.14 3.03 12.15
N THR A 4 3.82 3.46 13.37
CA THR A 4 3.58 2.57 14.52
C THR A 4 2.11 2.67 14.89
N VAL A 5 1.46 1.51 15.01
CA VAL A 5 0.03 1.38 15.23
C VAL A 5 -0.21 0.31 16.29
N ARG A 6 -1.25 0.45 17.10
CA ARG A 6 -1.66 -0.61 18.03
C ARG A 6 -2.46 -1.66 17.27
N GLU A 7 -2.35 -2.91 17.71
CA GLU A 7 -3.17 -3.98 17.16
C GLU A 7 -4.66 -3.65 17.35
N GLY A 8 -5.46 -3.87 16.30
CA GLY A 8 -6.89 -3.54 16.28
C GLY A 8 -7.22 -2.11 15.86
N ASP A 9 -6.26 -1.18 15.78
CA ASP A 9 -6.50 0.15 15.17
C ASP A 9 -6.49 0.06 13.63
N ASN A 10 -6.67 1.18 12.92
CA ASN A 10 -6.45 1.21 11.48
C ASN A 10 -5.10 1.88 11.18
N ALA A 11 -4.37 1.35 10.19
CA ALA A 11 -3.14 1.96 9.70
C ALA A 11 -3.33 2.58 8.32
N THR A 12 -2.64 3.69 8.06
CA THR A 12 -2.55 4.29 6.73
C THR A 12 -1.09 4.52 6.38
N LEU A 13 -0.66 3.97 5.25
CA LEU A 13 0.65 4.18 4.67
C LEU A 13 0.53 5.15 3.50
N TYR A 14 1.56 5.96 3.31
CA TYR A 14 1.63 6.97 2.27
C TYR A 14 2.81 6.72 1.35
N CYS A 15 2.59 6.88 0.05
CA CYS A 15 3.60 6.84 -0.99
C CYS A 15 3.44 8.05 -1.91
N ALA A 16 4.51 8.83 -2.06
CA ALA A 16 4.62 9.84 -3.11
C ALA A 16 5.27 9.23 -4.35
N PHE A 17 4.78 9.58 -5.53
CA PHE A 17 5.40 9.16 -6.80
C PHE A 17 5.34 10.28 -7.83
N LYS A 18 6.21 10.20 -8.84
CA LYS A 18 6.20 11.11 -9.99
C LYS A 18 6.12 10.28 -11.26
N ALA A 19 4.93 10.22 -11.85
CA ALA A 19 4.67 9.52 -13.11
C ALA A 19 3.54 10.21 -13.87
N SER A 20 3.74 10.45 -15.16
CA SER A 20 2.75 11.09 -16.04
C SER A 20 1.89 10.08 -16.81
N ASN A 21 2.47 8.94 -17.20
CA ASN A 21 1.79 7.88 -17.94
C ASN A 21 1.92 6.56 -17.17
N PHE A 22 0.89 6.20 -16.41
CA PHE A 22 0.86 4.94 -15.68
C PHE A 22 -0.56 4.36 -15.67
N ASN A 23 -0.65 3.04 -15.70
CA ASN A 23 -1.89 2.29 -15.69
C ASN A 23 -2.48 2.16 -14.27
N GLY A 24 -1.61 2.20 -13.26
CA GLY A 24 -2.01 2.12 -11.86
C GLY A 24 -0.82 2.03 -10.90
N LEU A 25 -1.14 1.78 -9.63
CA LEU A 25 -0.14 1.62 -8.57
C LEU A 25 -0.37 0.33 -7.79
N ARG A 26 0.74 -0.30 -7.42
CA ARG A 26 0.76 -1.57 -6.70
C ARG A 26 1.47 -1.43 -5.36
N TRP A 27 0.92 -2.08 -4.34
CA TRP A 27 1.54 -2.20 -3.03
C TRP A 27 2.08 -3.60 -2.80
N TYR A 28 3.22 -3.64 -2.13
CA TYR A 28 3.94 -4.85 -1.77
C TYR A 28 4.30 -4.84 -0.30
N LYS A 29 4.33 -6.03 0.31
CA LYS A 29 4.85 -6.27 1.65
C LYS A 29 6.19 -7.00 1.52
N LEU A 30 7.23 -6.48 2.17
CA LEU A 30 8.54 -7.12 2.23
C LEU A 30 8.80 -7.59 3.66
N ASN A 31 8.73 -8.90 3.85
CA ASN A 31 9.14 -9.53 5.11
C ASN A 31 10.68 -9.69 5.12
N GLN A 32 11.26 -9.74 6.31
CA GLN A 32 12.72 -9.91 6.43
C GLN A 32 13.17 -11.20 5.76
N GLY A 33 14.12 -11.08 4.81
CA GLY A 33 14.67 -12.22 4.08
C GLY A 33 13.78 -12.82 2.99
N SER A 34 12.64 -12.20 2.66
CA SER A 34 11.74 -12.67 1.58
C SER A 34 11.77 -11.76 0.35
N SER A 35 11.20 -12.24 -0.76
CA SER A 35 10.84 -11.40 -1.89
C SER A 35 9.62 -10.51 -1.55
N PRO A 36 9.40 -9.40 -2.28
CA PRO A 36 8.20 -8.58 -2.12
C PRO A 36 6.93 -9.37 -2.49
N ASP A 37 6.00 -9.47 -1.54
CA ASP A 37 4.70 -10.10 -1.73
C ASP A 37 3.68 -9.06 -2.22
N HIS A 38 2.97 -9.37 -3.29
CA HIS A 38 1.91 -8.50 -3.79
C HIS A 38 0.76 -8.40 -2.79
N ILE A 39 0.35 -7.16 -2.47
CA ILE A 39 -0.81 -6.91 -1.62
C ILE A 39 -2.03 -6.60 -2.48
N ILE A 40 -1.95 -5.53 -3.28
CA ILE A 40 -3.11 -4.97 -3.98
C ILE A 40 -2.65 -4.03 -5.11
N TYR A 41 -3.44 -3.99 -6.18
CA TYR A 41 -3.28 -3.10 -7.32
C TYR A 41 -4.53 -2.24 -7.49
N ALA A 42 -4.34 -0.93 -7.66
CA ALA A 42 -5.38 -0.02 -8.10
C ALA A 42 -4.99 0.55 -9.46
N GLY A 43 -5.89 0.42 -10.44
CA GLY A 43 -5.75 1.13 -11.71
C GLY A 43 -5.93 2.64 -11.53
N SER A 44 -5.81 3.38 -12.64
CA SER A 44 -6.02 4.84 -12.69
C SER A 44 -7.42 5.29 -12.22
N ASN A 45 -8.37 4.37 -12.08
CA ASN A 45 -9.70 4.54 -11.48
C ASN A 45 -9.71 4.76 -9.95
N GLY A 46 -8.57 5.09 -9.34
CA GLY A 46 -8.50 5.91 -8.13
C GLY A 46 -8.67 5.18 -6.80
N ARG A 47 -9.46 4.11 -6.71
CA ARG A 47 -9.65 3.39 -5.43
C ARG A 47 -9.98 1.92 -5.62
N ARG A 48 -9.35 1.05 -4.81
CA ARG A 48 -9.62 -0.40 -4.79
C ARG A 48 -9.61 -0.92 -3.36
N LYS A 49 -10.53 -1.84 -3.05
CA LYS A 49 -10.56 -2.56 -1.76
C LYS A 49 -10.47 -4.07 -2.00
N GLU A 50 -9.63 -4.73 -1.23
CA GLU A 50 -9.47 -6.19 -1.21
C GLU A 50 -9.25 -6.67 0.22
N GLY A 51 -10.22 -7.40 0.76
CA GLY A 51 -10.21 -7.80 2.16
C GLY A 51 -10.06 -6.61 3.12
N ARG A 52 -9.00 -6.64 3.93
CA ARG A 52 -8.64 -5.59 4.91
C ARG A 52 -7.85 -4.43 4.29
N PHE A 53 -7.42 -4.54 3.03
CA PHE A 53 -6.59 -3.55 2.36
C PHE A 53 -7.45 -2.64 1.47
N THR A 54 -7.20 -1.34 1.53
CA THR A 54 -7.77 -0.37 0.60
C THR A 54 -6.67 0.50 0.04
N VAL A 55 -6.59 0.62 -1.28
CA VAL A 55 -5.73 1.57 -1.96
C VAL A 55 -6.55 2.76 -2.42
N GLU A 56 -6.02 3.95 -2.19
CA GLU A 56 -6.51 5.21 -2.72
C GLU A 56 -5.39 5.90 -3.49
N LEU A 57 -5.56 6.02 -4.80
CA LEU A 57 -4.66 6.69 -5.72
C LEU A 57 -5.16 8.13 -5.95
N GLN A 58 -4.23 9.07 -5.79
CA GLN A 58 -4.38 10.48 -6.11
C GLN A 58 -3.32 10.89 -7.15
N SER A 59 -3.34 12.15 -7.60
CA SER A 59 -2.54 12.61 -8.73
C SER A 59 -1.03 12.34 -8.62
N GLU A 60 -0.45 12.52 -7.43
CA GLU A 60 0.99 12.31 -7.18
C GLU A 60 1.26 11.48 -5.91
N SER A 61 0.22 10.84 -5.39
CA SER A 61 0.30 10.09 -4.15
C SER A 61 -0.62 8.89 -4.15
N CYS A 62 -0.28 7.91 -3.33
CA CYS A 62 -1.08 6.72 -3.13
C CYS A 62 -1.05 6.33 -1.66
N TYR A 63 -2.22 5.96 -1.15
CA TYR A 63 -2.43 5.57 0.23
C TYR A 63 -2.80 4.09 0.29
N LEU A 64 -2.24 3.37 1.26
CA LEU A 64 -2.68 2.03 1.62
C LEU A 64 -3.27 2.06 3.02
N HIS A 65 -4.56 1.78 3.13
CA HIS A 65 -5.26 1.60 4.39
C HIS A 65 -5.32 0.12 4.74
N ILE A 66 -4.95 -0.22 5.98
CA ILE A 66 -4.97 -1.57 6.52
C ILE A 66 -5.91 -1.56 7.71
N GLN A 67 -7.00 -2.33 7.62
CA GLN A 67 -7.97 -2.47 8.71
C GLN A 67 -7.52 -3.52 9.72
N HIS A 68 -7.55 -3.18 11.01
CA HIS A 68 -7.20 -4.10 12.11
C HIS A 68 -5.89 -4.87 11.86
N PRO A 69 -4.73 -4.20 11.64
CA PRO A 69 -3.47 -4.88 11.45
C PRO A 69 -3.09 -5.62 12.73
N SER A 70 -2.45 -6.78 12.55
CA SER A 70 -1.87 -7.56 13.65
C SER A 70 -0.36 -7.41 13.66
N VAL A 71 0.30 -7.97 14.68
CA VAL A 71 1.77 -7.94 14.78
C VAL A 71 2.45 -8.55 13.53
N SER A 72 1.83 -9.54 12.88
CA SER A 72 2.36 -10.16 11.67
C SER A 72 2.32 -9.24 10.45
N ASP A 73 1.54 -8.16 10.48
CA ASP A 73 1.55 -7.11 9.46
C ASP A 73 2.77 -6.19 9.56
N SER A 74 3.57 -6.27 10.64
CA SER A 74 4.79 -5.47 10.80
C SER A 74 5.85 -5.84 9.76
N ALA A 75 6.06 -4.96 8.78
CA ALA A 75 6.99 -5.19 7.67
C ALA A 75 7.36 -3.87 6.97
N LEU A 76 8.28 -3.95 6.00
CA LEU A 76 8.48 -2.86 5.05
C LEU A 76 7.40 -2.94 3.97
N TYR A 77 6.79 -1.82 3.65
CA TYR A 77 5.81 -1.72 2.57
C TYR A 77 6.37 -0.87 1.44
N LEU A 78 6.27 -1.38 0.22
CA LEU A 78 6.76 -0.74 -1.00
C LEU A 78 5.59 -0.45 -1.93
N CYS A 79 5.62 0.72 -2.55
CA CYS A 79 4.72 1.11 -3.63
C CYS A 79 5.49 1.12 -4.96
N GLY A 80 4.81 0.78 -6.06
CA GLY A 80 5.39 0.82 -7.39
C GLY A 80 4.37 1.24 -8.44
N VAL A 81 4.75 2.19 -9.29
CA VAL A 81 3.97 2.56 -10.47
C VAL A 81 4.01 1.44 -11.50
N HIS A 82 2.87 1.14 -12.10
CA HIS A 82 2.76 0.21 -13.23
C HIS A 82 2.47 1.02 -14.48
N ALA A 83 3.43 1.01 -15.41
CA ALA A 83 3.32 1.67 -16.72
C ALA A 83 2.53 0.83 -17.73
#